data_AF-A0A8T7MC65-F1
#
_entry.id   AF-A0A8T7MC65-F1
#
_cell.length_a   1.000
_cell.length_b   1.000
_cell.length_c   1.000
_cell.angle_alpha   90.00
_cell.angle_beta   90.00
_cell.angle_gamma   90.00
#
_symmetry.space_group_name_H-M   'P 1'
#
loop_
_entity.id
_entity.type
_entity.pdbx_description
1 polymer ?
#
loop_
_entity_poly.entity_id
_entity_poly.type
_entity_poly.pdbx_seq_one_letter_code
_entity_poly.pdbx_strand_id
1 'polypeptide(L)'
;MGKAKQVVVEPDPRQQSFIQPEPTLLQKLTAKRDELAGRLDNGAARIEEARAKGKDVQEWEDYWIRLLRHYEDVRDRVIEIEKEAGKA
;
A
#
# COMPACT_ATOMS: atom_id res chain seq x y z
N MET A 1 45.38 18.80 -37.35
CA MET A 1 43.91 19.02 -37.36
C MET A 1 43.21 17.69 -37.61
N GLY A 2 42.78 16.99 -36.55
CA GLY A 2 41.95 15.79 -36.66
C GLY A 2 40.57 16.10 -36.09
N LYS A 3 39.54 16.13 -36.93
CA LYS A 3 38.16 16.37 -36.49
C LYS A 3 37.62 15.09 -35.84
N ALA A 4 37.34 15.15 -34.53
CA ALA A 4 36.62 14.09 -33.83
C ALA A 4 35.18 14.04 -34.37
N LYS A 5 34.78 12.88 -34.92
CA LYS A 5 33.40 12.64 -35.33
C LYS A 5 32.55 12.43 -34.07
N GLN A 6 31.61 13.34 -33.86
CA GLN A 6 30.55 13.21 -32.87
C GLN A 6 29.65 12.04 -33.31
N VAL A 7 29.75 10.92 -32.61
CA VAL A 7 28.82 9.80 -32.76
C VAL A 7 27.54 10.22 -32.03
N VAL A 8 26.57 10.73 -32.79
CA VAL A 8 25.20 10.86 -32.31
C VAL A 8 24.66 9.44 -32.24
N VAL A 9 24.70 8.86 -31.04
CA VAL A 9 24.04 7.60 -30.74
C VAL A 9 22.55 7.92 -30.68
N GLU A 10 21.81 7.61 -31.74
CA GLU A 10 20.35 7.59 -31.69
C GLU A 10 19.91 6.56 -30.64
N PRO A 11 19.07 6.92 -29.66
CA PRO A 11 18.59 5.97 -28.68
C PRO A 11 17.72 4.90 -29.36
N ASP A 12 18.08 3.63 -29.19
CA ASP A 12 17.34 2.50 -29.74
C ASP A 12 15.91 2.48 -29.16
N PRO A 13 14.85 2.57 -29.99
CA PRO A 13 13.46 2.58 -29.50
C PRO A 13 13.05 1.28 -28.81
N ARG A 14 13.86 0.22 -28.86
CA ARG A 14 13.64 -1.04 -28.13
C ARG A 14 14.12 -1.00 -26.68
N GLN A 15 14.82 0.05 -26.26
CA GLN A 15 15.27 0.28 -24.89
C GLN A 15 14.34 1.20 -24.09
N GLN A 16 13.10 1.41 -24.55
CA GLN A 16 12.03 1.85 -23.64
C GLN A 16 11.74 0.70 -22.67
N SER A 17 12.60 0.58 -21.68
CA SER A 17 12.26 -0.03 -20.41
C SER A 17 10.93 0.58 -19.99
N PHE A 18 9.91 -0.27 -19.85
CA PHE A 18 8.62 0.09 -19.27
C PHE A 18 8.88 0.44 -17.81
N ILE A 19 9.47 1.61 -17.54
CA ILE A 19 9.63 2.12 -16.18
C ILE A 19 8.23 2.55 -15.77
N GLN A 20 7.48 1.62 -15.18
CA GLN A 20 6.30 2.00 -14.44
C GLN A 20 6.76 2.96 -13.34
N PRO A 21 6.16 4.15 -13.20
CA PRO A 21 6.55 5.07 -12.15
C PRO A 21 6.37 4.38 -10.80
N GLU A 22 7.35 4.56 -9.90
CA GLU A 22 7.23 4.09 -8.52
C GLU A 22 5.93 4.60 -7.91
N PRO A 23 5.14 3.74 -7.23
CA PRO A 23 3.87 4.18 -6.69
C PRO A 23 4.09 5.29 -5.67
N THR A 24 3.24 6.31 -5.73
CA THR A 24 3.30 7.44 -4.81
C THR A 24 3.05 6.98 -3.38
N LEU A 25 3.45 7.79 -2.40
CA LEU A 25 3.15 7.50 -0.99
C LEU A 25 1.64 7.31 -0.76
N LEU A 26 0.81 8.13 -1.40
CA LEU A 26 -0.64 8.02 -1.34
C LEU A 26 -1.12 6.67 -1.89
N GLN A 27 -0.62 6.24 -3.07
CA GLN A 27 -0.97 4.94 -3.65
C GLN A 27 -0.54 3.77 -2.75
N LYS A 28 0.66 3.85 -2.16
CA LYS A 28 1.19 2.84 -1.22
C LYS A 28 0.31 2.74 0.04
N LEU A 29 -0.06 3.87 0.63
CA LEU A 29 -0.90 3.91 1.83
C LEU A 29 -2.34 3.49 1.56
N THR A 30 -2.92 3.88 0.43
CA THR A 30 -4.26 3.43 0.02
C THR A 30 -4.30 1.93 -0.21
N ALA A 31 -3.31 1.36 -0.91
CA ALA A 31 -3.20 -0.09 -1.07
C ALA A 31 -3.05 -0.79 0.29
N LYS A 32 -2.28 -0.21 1.21
CA LYS A 32 -2.10 -0.76 2.56
C LYS A 32 -3.40 -0.72 3.38
N ARG A 33 -4.15 0.39 3.31
CA ARG A 33 -5.46 0.55 3.93
C ARG A 33 -6.41 -0.57 3.46
N ASP A 34 -6.45 -0.81 2.15
CA ASP A 34 -7.37 -1.80 1.56
C ASP A 34 -6.96 -3.24 1.94
N GLU A 35 -5.66 -3.54 1.98
CA GLU A 35 -5.15 -4.81 2.52
C GLU A 35 -5.59 -5.03 3.97
N LEU A 36 -5.43 -4.01 4.82
CA LEU A 36 -5.77 -4.08 6.23
C LEU A 36 -7.28 -4.21 6.44
N ALA A 37 -8.11 -3.50 5.67
CA ALA A 37 -9.56 -3.63 5.68
C ALA A 37 -9.98 -5.07 5.38
N GLY A 38 -9.44 -5.67 4.31
CA GLY A 38 -9.73 -7.06 3.96
C GLY A 38 -9.31 -8.05 5.05
N ARG A 39 -8.21 -7.79 5.76
CA ARG A 39 -7.77 -8.64 6.89
C ARG A 39 -8.67 -8.48 8.11
N LEU A 40 -9.20 -7.29 8.37
CA LEU A 40 -10.14 -7.03 9.47
C LEU A 40 -11.44 -7.79 9.26
N ASP A 41 -12.02 -7.73 8.06
CA ASP A 41 -13.27 -8.44 7.71
C ASP A 41 -13.10 -9.95 7.87
N ASN A 42 -12.02 -10.50 7.31
CA ASN A 42 -11.71 -11.93 7.45
C ASN A 42 -11.43 -12.33 8.91
N GLY A 43 -10.77 -11.47 9.67
CA GLY A 43 -10.46 -11.71 11.08
C GLY A 43 -11.72 -11.77 11.94
N ALA A 44 -12.66 -10.85 11.74
CA ALA A 44 -13.92 -10.81 12.47
C ALA A 44 -14.73 -12.09 12.24
N ALA A 45 -14.88 -12.52 10.98
CA ALA A 45 -15.61 -13.76 10.66
C ALA A 45 -14.98 -14.99 11.33
N ARG A 46 -13.64 -15.08 11.40
CA ARG A 46 -12.93 -16.20 12.01
C ARG A 46 -13.03 -16.22 13.53
N ILE A 47 -12.99 -15.04 14.17
CA ILE A 47 -13.15 -14.91 15.63
C ILE A 47 -14.56 -15.36 16.03
N GLU A 48 -15.59 -14.88 15.33
CA GLU A 48 -16.97 -15.28 15.59
C GLU A 48 -17.18 -16.79 15.38
N GLU A 49 -16.62 -17.37 14.31
CA GLU A 49 -16.70 -18.80 14.07
C GLU A 49 -16.01 -19.63 15.18
N ALA A 50 -14.82 -19.22 15.61
CA ALA A 50 -14.07 -19.91 16.66
C ALA A 50 -14.77 -19.80 18.03
N ARG A 51 -15.31 -18.61 18.35
CA ARG A 51 -16.11 -18.38 19.56
C ARG A 51 -17.35 -19.27 19.59
N ALA A 52 -18.07 -19.37 18.46
CA ALA A 52 -19.24 -20.26 18.34
C ALA A 52 -18.88 -21.75 18.54
N LYS A 53 -17.65 -22.14 18.23
CA LYS A 53 -17.10 -23.49 18.48
C LYS A 53 -16.57 -23.67 19.92
N GLY A 54 -16.75 -22.69 20.80
CA GLY A 54 -16.29 -22.72 22.20
C GLY A 54 -14.78 -22.60 22.36
N LYS A 55 -14.07 -22.10 21.34
CA LYS A 55 -12.62 -21.85 21.45
C LYS A 55 -12.37 -20.55 22.20
N ASP A 56 -11.28 -20.54 22.96
CA ASP A 56 -10.71 -19.29 23.46
C ASP A 56 -10.11 -18.51 22.28
N VAL A 57 -10.55 -17.26 22.14
CA VAL A 57 -10.18 -16.35 21.04
C VAL A 57 -9.53 -15.07 21.55
N GLN A 58 -9.21 -14.98 22.84
CA GLN A 58 -8.72 -13.73 23.45
C GLN A 58 -7.45 -13.19 22.75
N GLU A 59 -6.47 -14.06 22.47
CA GLU A 59 -5.26 -13.64 21.74
C GLU A 59 -5.56 -13.18 20.30
N TRP A 60 -6.61 -13.72 19.67
CA TRP A 60 -7.01 -13.36 18.32
C TRP A 60 -7.69 -11.99 18.33
N GLU A 61 -8.51 -11.71 19.33
CA GLU A 61 -9.13 -10.41 19.57
C GLU A 61 -8.08 -9.34 19.86
N ASP A 62 -7.10 -9.62 20.72
CA ASP A 62 -5.99 -8.72 21.01
C ASP A 62 -5.15 -8.41 19.77
N TYR A 63 -4.95 -9.41 18.92
CA TYR A 63 -4.32 -9.21 17.62
C TYR A 63 -5.19 -8.36 16.69
N TRP A 64 -6.49 -8.64 16.63
CA TRP A 64 -7.43 -7.93 15.78
C TRP A 64 -7.56 -6.45 16.16
N ILE A 65 -7.57 -6.12 17.46
CA ILE A 65 -7.53 -4.74 17.96
C ILE A 65 -6.26 -4.02 17.50
N ARG A 66 -5.10 -4.67 17.56
CA ARG A 66 -3.84 -4.09 17.06
C ARG A 66 -3.89 -3.84 15.55
N LEU A 67 -4.49 -4.76 14.81
CA LEU A 67 -4.69 -4.61 13.37
C LEU A 67 -5.65 -3.44 13.05
N LEU A 68 -6.71 -3.27 13.83
CA LEU A 68 -7.68 -2.18 13.67
C LEU A 68 -7.01 -0.82 13.89
N ARG A 69 -6.23 -0.68 14.97
CA ARG A 69 -5.48 0.56 15.23
C ARG A 69 -4.53 0.89 14.09
N HIS A 70 -3.84 -0.11 13.55
CA HIS A 70 -2.95 0.12 12.41
C HIS A 70 -3.71 0.56 11.15
N TYR A 71 -4.89 0.00 10.91
CA TYR A 71 -5.77 0.45 9.83
C TYR A 71 -6.19 1.91 10.02
N GLU A 72 -6.58 2.29 11.23
CA GLU A 72 -6.98 3.66 11.57
C GLU A 72 -5.82 4.64 11.33
N ASP A 73 -4.62 4.33 11.80
CA ASP A 73 -3.42 5.16 11.58
C ASP A 73 -3.14 5.37 10.07
N VAL A 74 -3.23 4.30 9.27
CA VAL A 74 -3.01 4.38 7.83
C VAL A 74 -4.11 5.19 7.14
N ARG A 75 -5.37 5.00 7.55
CA ARG A 75 -6.52 5.74 7.03
C ARG A 75 -6.37 7.23 7.30
N ASP A 76 -6.01 7.60 8.54
CA ASP A 76 -5.82 9.00 8.91
C ASP A 76 -4.68 9.62 8.09
N ARG A 77 -3.60 8.88 7.87
CA ARG A 77 -2.48 9.34 7.03
C ARG A 77 -2.88 9.56 5.57
N VAL A 78 -3.74 8.71 5.00
CA VAL A 78 -4.29 8.90 3.65
C VAL A 78 -5.08 10.20 3.59
N ILE A 79 -5.97 10.43 4.55
CA ILE A 79 -6.81 11.63 4.63
C ILE A 79 -5.95 12.90 4.74
N GLU A 80 -4.88 12.88 5.56
CA GLU A 80 -3.94 13.99 5.69
C GLU A 80 -3.31 14.36 4.34
N ILE A 81 -2.79 13.36 3.62
CA ILE A 81 -2.11 13.57 2.33
C ILE A 81 -3.09 14.08 1.27
N GLU A 82 -4.31 13.53 1.20
CA GLU A 82 -5.34 14.00 0.28
C GLU A 82 -5.74 15.45 0.56
N LYS A 83 -5.85 15.81 1.85
CA LYS A 83 -6.15 17.18 2.28
C LYS A 83 -5.03 18.16 1.94
N GLU A 84 -3.77 17.75 2.06
CA GLU A 84 -2.61 18.56 1.67
C GLU A 84 -2.55 18.76 0.16
N ALA A 85 -2.81 17.70 -0.62
CA ALA A 85 -2.84 17.74 -2.08
C ALA A 85 -3.98 18.62 -2.63
N GLY A 86 -5.14 18.66 -1.96
CA GLY A 86 -6.27 19.52 -2.34
C GLY A 86 -6.16 20.99 -1.92
N LYS A 87 -5.14 21.36 -1.13
CA LYS A 87 -4.83 22.74 -0.74
C LYS A 87 -3.77 23.41 -1.63
N ALA A 88 -3.17 22.66 -2.54
CA ALA A 88 -2.13 23.12 -3.45
C ALA A 88 -2.71 23.70 -4.76
#